data_AF-A0A429TE35-F1
#
_entry.id   AF-A0A429TE35-F1
#
_cell.length_a   1.000
_cell.length_b   1.000
_cell.length_c   1.000
_cell.angle_alpha   90.00
_cell.angle_beta   90.00
_cell.angle_gamma   90.00
#
_symmetry.space_group_name_H-M   'P 1'
#
loop_
_entity.id
_entity.type
_entity.pdbx_description
1 polymer ?
#
loop_
_entity_poly.entity_id
_entity_poly.type
_entity_poly.pdbx_seq_one_letter_code
_entity_poly.pdbx_strand_id
1 'polypeptide(L)'
;MHSTTSTTDTAHGVDSLTEAVLAGAHGPLPSGLTATSVFWIHHGTRLAGGDTTYLNQYVLVRLGASFGGCAFEAGQIDPAVCRDHSGAPLDVLLREAPRPLRIAALDAYLGAVRPHAAAAAGGGAEPVVLPAGTPEVRAGARDAAVAGLLDIEPGAAVGLIGVVNPLVAAIRERGGEPLPCDFNLKATQWGDPVTEDMHEVLERADAVVATGMTLGNGSFDTILERCRARGVPLVVYAQSGSAVARAFLGSGVTALSAEPFPFSQFSAGETVLYRYRTADRA
;
A
#
# COMPACT_ATOMS: atom_id res chain seq x y z
N MET A 1 -22.50 -8.08 34.49
CA MET A 1 -22.60 -7.66 33.07
C MET A 1 -22.06 -6.25 32.96
N HIS A 2 -20.75 -6.10 32.77
CA HIS A 2 -20.16 -4.81 32.42
C HIS A 2 -19.85 -4.87 30.93
N SER A 3 -20.67 -4.20 30.14
CA SER A 3 -20.48 -4.06 28.70
C SER A 3 -19.39 -3.02 28.49
N THR A 4 -18.17 -3.48 28.23
CA THR A 4 -17.08 -2.62 27.76
C THR A 4 -17.35 -2.26 26.31
N THR A 5 -17.91 -1.07 26.10
CA THR A 5 -17.80 -0.36 24.82
C THR A 5 -16.32 -0.17 24.52
N SER A 6 -15.82 -0.97 23.58
CA SER A 6 -14.53 -0.76 22.93
C SER A 6 -14.62 0.52 22.11
N THR A 7 -14.16 1.63 22.70
CA THR A 7 -13.75 2.81 21.92
C THR A 7 -12.61 2.35 21.03
N THR A 8 -12.89 2.15 19.74
CA THR A 8 -11.86 2.04 18.72
C THR A 8 -11.12 3.36 18.69
N ASP A 9 -10.00 3.42 19.41
CA ASP A 9 -9.04 4.51 19.32
C ASP A 9 -8.59 4.57 17.86
N THR A 10 -9.01 5.62 17.14
CA THR A 10 -8.68 5.75 15.72
C THR A 10 -7.19 5.96 15.60
N ALA A 11 -6.48 5.02 14.98
CA ALA A 11 -5.05 5.16 14.74
C ALA A 11 -4.76 6.50 14.05
N HIS A 12 -4.01 7.35 14.75
CA HIS A 12 -3.65 8.68 14.26
C HIS A 12 -2.56 8.62 13.19
N GLY A 13 -1.76 7.56 13.17
CA GLY A 13 -0.72 7.24 12.18
C GLY A 13 -0.15 5.83 12.37
N VAL A 14 0.86 5.46 11.58
CA VAL A 14 1.45 4.10 11.58
C VAL A 14 2.07 3.73 12.93
N ASP A 15 2.70 4.67 13.61
CA ASP A 15 3.32 4.40 14.92
C ASP A 15 2.26 4.07 15.97
N SER A 16 1.16 4.85 16.04
CA SER A 16 0.03 4.56 16.94
C SER A 16 -0.64 3.20 16.65
N LEU A 17 -0.74 2.83 15.37
CA LEU A 17 -1.24 1.51 14.97
C LEU A 17 -0.29 0.40 15.44
N THR A 18 1.01 0.63 15.32
CA THR A 18 2.04 -0.32 15.78
C THR A 18 1.98 -0.50 17.30
N GLU A 19 1.85 0.59 18.05
CA GLU A 19 1.67 0.55 19.51
C GLU A 19 0.40 -0.21 19.92
N ALA A 20 -0.73 0.05 19.26
CA ALA A 20 -1.97 -0.67 19.50
C ALA A 20 -1.85 -2.18 19.21
N VAL A 21 -1.13 -2.55 18.14
CA VAL A 21 -0.81 -3.95 17.83
C VAL A 21 0.08 -4.58 18.91
N LEU A 22 1.13 -3.90 19.34
CA LEU A 22 2.02 -4.36 20.41
C LEU A 22 1.30 -4.50 21.75
N ALA A 23 0.28 -3.69 22.01
CA ALA A 23 -0.59 -3.77 23.17
C ALA A 23 -1.69 -4.87 23.07
N GLY A 24 -1.79 -5.57 21.94
CA GLY A 24 -2.79 -6.64 21.73
C GLY A 24 -4.19 -6.13 21.36
N ALA A 25 -4.36 -4.86 20.99
CA ALA A 25 -5.67 -4.27 20.69
C ALA A 25 -6.32 -4.85 19.41
N HIS A 26 -5.52 -5.50 18.55
CA HIS A 26 -5.97 -6.02 17.26
C HIS A 26 -6.07 -7.55 17.20
N GLY A 27 -5.52 -8.30 18.16
CA GLY A 27 -5.40 -9.74 18.05
C GLY A 27 -4.40 -10.34 19.04
N PRO A 28 -3.85 -11.54 18.76
CA PRO A 28 -2.86 -12.18 19.61
C PRO A 28 -1.65 -11.29 19.87
N LEU A 29 -1.09 -11.33 21.08
CA LEU A 29 0.11 -10.55 21.41
C LEU A 29 1.26 -10.89 20.43
N PRO A 30 1.88 -9.90 19.77
CA PRO A 30 2.97 -10.16 18.82
C PRO A 30 4.18 -10.89 19.43
N SER A 31 4.39 -10.78 20.74
CA SER A 31 5.45 -11.51 21.47
C SER A 31 5.24 -13.03 21.50
N GLY A 32 4.00 -13.49 21.27
CA GLY A 32 3.67 -14.91 21.11
C GLY A 32 3.73 -15.40 19.67
N LEU A 33 4.14 -14.54 18.74
CA LEU A 33 4.17 -14.82 17.30
C LEU A 33 5.60 -14.75 16.77
N THR A 34 5.85 -15.48 15.68
CA THR A 34 7.17 -15.60 15.08
C THR A 34 7.11 -15.28 13.59
N ALA A 35 8.00 -14.41 13.13
CA ALA A 35 8.26 -14.21 11.71
C ALA A 35 8.93 -15.46 11.14
N THR A 36 8.14 -16.44 10.70
CA THR A 36 8.62 -17.76 10.26
C THR A 36 9.69 -17.66 9.19
N SER A 37 9.57 -16.68 8.29
CA SER A 37 10.56 -16.42 7.25
C SER A 37 10.57 -14.95 6.88
N VAL A 38 11.76 -14.41 6.68
CA VAL A 38 11.97 -13.11 6.06
C VAL A 38 12.55 -13.34 4.67
N PHE A 39 12.00 -12.66 3.68
CA PHE A 39 12.46 -12.71 2.30
C PHE A 39 12.97 -11.33 1.90
N TRP A 40 14.06 -11.33 1.14
CA TRP A 40 14.59 -10.16 0.48
C TRP A 40 14.58 -10.47 -1.01
N ILE A 41 13.85 -9.68 -1.78
CA ILE A 41 13.61 -9.91 -3.20
C ILE A 41 14.04 -8.66 -3.96
N HIS A 42 14.89 -8.84 -4.96
CA HIS A 42 15.25 -7.80 -5.92
C HIS A 42 15.10 -8.37 -7.32
N HIS A 43 14.40 -7.63 -8.18
CA HIS A 43 14.23 -7.99 -9.58
C HIS A 43 14.24 -6.76 -10.48
N GLY A 44 14.55 -6.99 -11.74
CA GLY A 44 14.41 -6.02 -12.81
C GLY A 44 13.32 -6.44 -13.79
N THR A 45 12.48 -5.50 -14.21
CA THR A 45 11.49 -5.71 -15.26
C THR A 45 11.75 -4.74 -16.41
N ARG A 46 11.91 -5.27 -17.61
CA ARG A 46 11.90 -4.49 -18.86
C ARG A 46 10.74 -4.98 -19.69
N LEU A 47 9.77 -4.10 -19.93
CA LEU A 47 8.60 -4.41 -20.74
C LEU A 47 9.01 -4.50 -22.22
N ALA A 48 8.30 -5.33 -22.99
CA ALA A 48 8.55 -5.48 -24.41
C ALA A 48 8.40 -4.11 -25.13
N GLY A 49 9.42 -3.72 -25.89
CA GLY A 49 9.44 -2.46 -26.63
C GLY A 49 9.83 -1.22 -25.81
N GLY A 50 10.18 -1.37 -24.53
CA GLY A 50 10.69 -0.27 -23.70
C GLY A 50 12.22 -0.32 -23.50
N ASP A 51 12.83 0.87 -23.35
CA ASP A 51 14.28 1.01 -23.09
C ASP A 51 14.61 1.11 -21.60
N THR A 52 13.59 1.27 -20.74
CA THR A 52 13.74 1.40 -19.29
C THR A 52 13.67 0.04 -18.59
N THR A 53 14.60 -0.20 -17.66
CA THR A 53 14.51 -1.31 -16.69
C THR A 53 14.02 -0.78 -15.35
N TYR A 54 12.87 -1.25 -14.90
CA TYR A 54 12.36 -0.98 -13.57
C TYR A 54 13.02 -1.91 -12.56
N LEU A 55 13.73 -1.36 -11.59
CA LEU A 55 14.36 -2.12 -10.50
C LEU A 55 13.48 -2.03 -9.26
N ASN A 56 13.08 -3.19 -8.76
CA ASN A 56 12.12 -3.29 -7.69
C ASN A 56 12.66 -4.18 -6.57
N GLN A 57 12.63 -3.69 -5.33
CA GLN A 57 13.11 -4.41 -4.15
C GLN A 57 12.01 -4.49 -3.09
N TYR A 58 11.84 -5.67 -2.50
CA TYR A 58 10.83 -5.95 -1.48
C TYR A 58 11.41 -6.77 -0.35
N VAL A 59 11.00 -6.43 0.87
CA VAL A 59 11.15 -7.29 2.03
C VAL A 59 9.78 -7.87 2.36
N LEU A 60 9.72 -9.18 2.57
CA LEU A 60 8.49 -9.88 2.95
C LEU A 60 8.68 -10.57 4.30
N VAL A 61 7.61 -10.62 5.08
CA VAL A 61 7.55 -11.40 6.33
C VAL A 61 6.43 -12.42 6.20
N ARG A 62 6.77 -13.70 6.40
CA ARG A 62 5.78 -14.76 6.56
C ARG A 62 5.45 -14.94 8.03
N LEU A 63 4.16 -14.83 8.35
CA LEU A 63 3.60 -15.11 9.66
C LEU A 63 2.54 -16.21 9.52
N GLY A 64 2.95 -17.46 9.76
CA GLY A 64 2.07 -18.62 9.55
C GLY A 64 1.60 -18.74 8.10
N ALA A 65 0.30 -18.52 7.88
CA ALA A 65 -0.33 -18.53 6.55
C ALA A 65 -0.41 -17.14 5.89
N SER A 66 -0.02 -16.08 6.59
CA SER A 66 -0.03 -14.71 6.07
C SER A 66 1.34 -14.26 5.60
N PHE A 67 1.35 -13.37 4.62
CA PHE A 67 2.51 -12.66 4.13
C PHE A 67 2.25 -11.17 4.18
N GLY A 68 3.20 -10.42 4.73
CA GLY A 68 3.25 -8.98 4.61
C GLY A 68 4.43 -8.56 3.75
N GLY A 69 4.31 -7.40 3.10
CA GLY A 69 5.35 -6.91 2.21
C GLY A 69 5.57 -5.41 2.29
N CYS A 70 6.79 -4.99 2.03
CA CYS A 70 7.15 -3.58 1.88
C CYS A 70 8.23 -3.46 0.80
N ALA A 71 7.98 -2.61 -0.19
CA ALA A 71 9.02 -2.16 -1.10
C ALA A 71 10.00 -1.23 -0.37
N PHE A 72 11.22 -1.16 -0.85
CA PHE A 72 12.24 -0.27 -0.31
C PHE A 72 13.22 0.19 -1.39
N GLU A 73 13.88 1.31 -1.14
CA GLU A 73 14.88 1.90 -2.01
C GLU A 73 16.26 1.28 -1.78
N ALA A 74 17.11 1.35 -2.81
CA ALA A 74 18.47 0.83 -2.75
C ALA A 74 19.23 1.40 -1.53
N GLY A 75 19.85 0.51 -0.75
CA GLY A 75 20.63 0.88 0.44
C GLY A 75 19.82 1.01 1.74
N GLN A 76 18.48 0.91 1.71
CA GLN A 76 17.69 0.94 2.95
C GLN A 76 17.80 -0.35 3.77
N ILE A 77 17.83 -1.50 3.10
CA ILE A 77 17.94 -2.83 3.70
C ILE A 77 18.78 -3.74 2.80
N ASP A 78 19.66 -4.54 3.39
CA ASP A 78 20.46 -5.53 2.68
C ASP A 78 19.97 -6.98 2.91
N PRO A 79 20.37 -7.96 2.06
CA PRO A 79 19.91 -9.35 2.17
C PRO A 79 20.19 -10.06 3.49
N ALA A 80 21.09 -9.55 4.34
CA ALA A 80 21.39 -10.11 5.66
C ALA A 80 20.14 -10.19 6.56
N VAL A 81 19.13 -9.34 6.35
CA VAL A 81 17.87 -9.39 7.10
C VAL A 81 17.17 -10.75 7.02
N CYS A 82 17.36 -11.50 5.93
CA CYS A 82 16.82 -12.85 5.81
C CYS A 82 17.39 -13.77 6.90
N ARG A 83 18.71 -13.71 7.12
CA ARG A 83 19.39 -14.51 8.14
C ARG A 83 19.13 -13.96 9.54
N ASP A 84 19.16 -12.64 9.69
CA ASP A 84 19.17 -11.99 11.00
C ASP A 84 17.77 -11.94 11.64
N HIS A 85 16.70 -12.00 10.84
CA HIS A 85 15.33 -11.81 11.33
C HIS A 85 14.37 -12.97 11.04
N SER A 86 14.75 -13.98 10.24
CA SER A 86 13.93 -15.19 10.12
C SER A 86 13.91 -15.96 11.44
N GLY A 87 12.72 -16.29 11.92
CA GLY A 87 12.51 -16.93 13.22
C GLY A 87 12.49 -15.96 14.40
N ALA A 88 12.63 -14.65 14.18
CA ALA A 88 12.56 -13.66 15.26
C ALA A 88 11.12 -13.52 15.81
N PRO A 89 10.98 -13.18 17.11
CA PRO A 89 9.71 -12.75 17.68
C PRO A 89 9.17 -11.52 16.92
N LEU A 90 7.85 -11.51 16.66
CA LEU A 90 7.25 -10.48 15.84
C LEU A 90 7.28 -9.11 16.53
N ASP A 91 7.14 -9.06 17.86
CA ASP A 91 7.21 -7.81 18.62
C ASP A 91 8.60 -7.16 18.56
N VAL A 92 9.67 -7.95 18.53
CA VAL A 92 11.04 -7.46 18.33
C VAL A 92 11.16 -6.79 16.95
N LEU A 93 10.65 -7.43 15.90
CA LEU A 93 10.67 -6.83 14.56
C LEU A 93 9.91 -5.51 14.54
N LEU A 94 8.70 -5.46 15.12
CA LEU A 94 7.87 -4.26 15.14
C LEU A 94 8.51 -3.07 15.89
N ARG A 95 9.34 -3.34 16.91
CA ARG A 95 10.02 -2.27 17.68
C ARG A 95 11.35 -1.85 17.08
N GLU A 96 12.16 -2.80 16.64
CA GLU A 96 13.60 -2.59 16.44
C GLU A 96 14.06 -2.70 14.99
N ALA A 97 13.29 -3.34 14.11
CA ALA A 97 13.74 -3.57 12.74
C ALA A 97 13.80 -2.27 11.92
N PRO A 98 14.59 -2.25 10.82
CA PRO A 98 14.53 -1.18 9.84
C PRO A 98 13.10 -0.97 9.34
N ARG A 99 12.75 0.29 9.00
CA ARG A 99 11.35 0.67 8.71
C ARG A 99 10.66 -0.21 7.68
N PRO A 100 11.24 -0.55 6.51
CA PRO A 100 10.55 -1.44 5.57
C PRO A 100 10.25 -2.84 6.14
N LEU A 101 11.15 -3.40 6.96
CA LEU A 101 10.91 -4.69 7.62
C LEU A 101 9.84 -4.57 8.72
N ARG A 102 9.79 -3.44 9.46
CA ARG A 102 8.69 -3.14 10.39
C ARG A 102 7.34 -3.10 9.69
N ILE A 103 7.24 -2.42 8.55
CA ILE A 103 6.01 -2.36 7.76
C ILE A 103 5.61 -3.74 7.26
N ALA A 104 6.55 -4.53 6.71
CA ALA A 104 6.25 -5.89 6.25
C ALA A 104 5.80 -6.81 7.41
N ALA A 105 6.38 -6.67 8.60
CA ALA A 105 5.96 -7.41 9.79
C ALA A 105 4.55 -7.00 10.27
N LEU A 106 4.26 -5.70 10.31
CA LEU A 106 2.94 -5.17 10.66
C LEU A 106 1.87 -5.60 9.64
N ASP A 107 2.22 -5.58 8.35
CA ASP A 107 1.36 -6.02 7.26
C ASP A 107 1.02 -7.51 7.39
N ALA A 108 2.01 -8.35 7.69
CA ALA A 108 1.82 -9.78 7.91
C ALA A 108 0.91 -10.05 9.11
N TYR A 109 1.09 -9.30 10.20
CA TYR A 109 0.24 -9.37 11.39
C TYR A 109 -1.21 -9.02 11.07
N LEU A 110 -1.45 -7.84 10.50
CA LEU A 110 -2.80 -7.37 10.20
C LEU A 110 -3.48 -8.22 9.12
N GLY A 111 -2.70 -8.75 8.17
CA GLY A 111 -3.16 -9.71 7.17
C GLY A 111 -3.53 -11.06 7.77
N ALA A 112 -2.84 -11.52 8.82
CA ALA A 112 -3.19 -12.75 9.54
C ALA A 112 -4.47 -12.59 10.38
N VAL A 113 -4.59 -11.46 11.09
CA VAL A 113 -5.75 -11.15 11.94
C VAL A 113 -7.01 -10.92 11.11
N ARG A 114 -6.90 -10.15 10.03
CA ARG A 114 -8.00 -9.87 9.11
C ARG A 114 -7.53 -10.18 7.69
N PRO A 115 -7.71 -11.40 7.17
CA PRO A 115 -7.35 -11.71 5.79
C PRO A 115 -8.22 -10.95 4.79
N HIS A 116 -7.64 -10.43 3.70
CA HIS A 116 -8.42 -9.73 2.66
C HIS A 116 -9.46 -10.64 2.01
N ALA A 117 -9.14 -11.93 1.80
CA ALA A 117 -10.07 -12.92 1.28
C ALA A 117 -11.32 -13.10 2.18
N ALA A 118 -11.13 -13.05 3.51
CA ALA A 118 -12.24 -13.15 4.46
C ALA A 118 -13.12 -11.89 4.41
N ALA A 119 -12.52 -10.70 4.26
CA ALA A 119 -13.27 -9.46 4.06
C ALA A 119 -14.08 -9.50 2.75
N ALA A 120 -13.51 -10.05 1.67
CA ALA A 120 -14.24 -10.23 0.41
C ALA A 120 -15.40 -11.21 0.54
N ALA A 121 -15.19 -12.36 1.19
CA ALA A 121 -16.25 -13.33 1.45
C ALA A 121 -17.40 -12.74 2.31
N GLY A 122 -17.08 -11.79 3.19
CA GLY A 122 -18.07 -11.05 3.98
C GLY A 122 -18.67 -9.81 3.29
N GLY A 123 -18.34 -9.56 2.02
CA GLY A 123 -18.84 -8.40 1.26
C GLY A 123 -18.20 -7.06 1.62
N GLY A 124 -17.17 -7.04 2.46
CA GLY A 124 -16.43 -5.83 2.84
C GLY A 124 -15.31 -5.44 1.87
N ALA A 125 -15.10 -6.24 0.82
CA ALA A 125 -14.13 -5.98 -0.24
C ALA A 125 -14.60 -6.60 -1.57
N GLU A 126 -14.26 -5.95 -2.68
CA GLU A 126 -14.47 -6.48 -4.03
C GLU A 126 -13.20 -7.24 -4.46
N PRO A 127 -13.26 -8.57 -4.66
CA PRO A 127 -12.13 -9.31 -5.22
C PRO A 127 -12.04 -9.06 -6.74
N VAL A 128 -10.86 -8.66 -7.22
CA VAL A 128 -10.56 -8.49 -8.65
C VAL A 128 -9.50 -9.49 -9.05
N VAL A 129 -9.87 -10.40 -9.95
CA VAL A 129 -8.96 -11.37 -10.54
C VAL A 129 -8.12 -10.67 -11.61
N LEU A 130 -6.81 -10.70 -11.42
CA LEU A 130 -5.84 -10.31 -12.44
C LEU A 130 -5.52 -11.52 -13.32
N PRO A 131 -5.60 -11.38 -14.66
CA PRO A 131 -5.46 -12.48 -15.58
C PRO A 131 -4.03 -13.05 -15.56
N ALA A 132 -3.88 -14.32 -15.92
CA ALA A 132 -2.58 -14.84 -16.33
C ALA A 132 -2.07 -14.10 -17.59
N GLY A 133 -0.75 -14.12 -17.83
CA GLY A 133 -0.18 -13.54 -19.04
C GLY A 133 1.13 -12.79 -18.82
N THR A 134 1.49 -11.97 -19.80
CA THR A 134 2.73 -11.19 -19.78
C THR A 134 2.68 -10.07 -18.73
N PRO A 135 3.84 -9.52 -18.33
CA PRO A 135 3.88 -8.36 -17.42
C PRO A 135 3.02 -7.19 -17.88
N GLU A 136 2.94 -6.90 -19.18
CA GLU A 136 2.15 -5.81 -19.75
C GLU A 136 0.65 -6.03 -19.55
N VAL A 137 0.16 -7.24 -19.85
CA VAL A 137 -1.25 -7.61 -19.67
C VAL A 137 -1.65 -7.48 -18.20
N ARG A 138 -0.78 -7.95 -17.30
CA ARG A 138 -1.02 -7.94 -15.86
C ARG A 138 -0.94 -6.54 -15.26
N ALA A 139 0.05 -5.76 -15.66
CA ALA A 139 0.18 -4.35 -15.27
C ALA A 139 -1.05 -3.55 -15.72
N GLY A 140 -1.50 -3.72 -16.97
CA GLY A 140 -2.71 -3.06 -17.47
C GLY A 140 -3.96 -3.42 -16.67
N ALA A 141 -4.16 -4.70 -16.32
CA ALA A 141 -5.29 -5.14 -15.51
C ALA A 141 -5.24 -4.57 -14.08
N ARG A 142 -4.06 -4.55 -13.46
CA ARG A 142 -3.85 -3.95 -12.13
C ARG A 142 -4.13 -2.45 -12.16
N ASP A 143 -3.60 -1.74 -13.14
CA ASP A 143 -3.74 -0.30 -13.26
C ASP A 143 -5.20 0.09 -13.54
N ALA A 144 -5.94 -0.71 -14.33
CA ALA A 144 -7.38 -0.56 -14.52
C ALA A 144 -8.17 -0.76 -13.21
N ALA A 145 -7.77 -1.73 -12.39
CA ALA A 145 -8.40 -1.97 -11.09
C ALA A 145 -8.18 -0.80 -10.12
N VAL A 146 -6.98 -0.21 -10.10
CA VAL A 146 -6.68 1.00 -9.33
C VAL A 146 -7.48 2.19 -9.87
N ALA A 147 -7.42 2.43 -11.18
CA ALA A 147 -8.14 3.52 -11.85
C ALA A 147 -9.66 3.48 -11.61
N GLY A 148 -10.24 2.29 -11.49
CA GLY A 148 -11.67 2.17 -11.19
C GLY A 148 -12.04 2.68 -9.79
N LEU A 149 -11.09 2.85 -8.86
CA LEU A 149 -11.35 3.39 -7.51
C LEU A 149 -11.41 4.92 -7.52
N LEU A 150 -10.99 5.54 -8.61
CA LEU A 150 -10.92 6.99 -8.73
C LEU A 150 -12.29 7.52 -9.11
N ASP A 151 -12.88 8.26 -8.18
CA ASP A 151 -14.03 9.13 -8.41
C ASP A 151 -13.50 10.55 -8.56
N ILE A 152 -13.56 11.09 -9.78
CA ILE A 152 -12.91 12.35 -10.16
C ILE A 152 -13.95 13.25 -10.79
N GLU A 153 -14.19 14.39 -10.14
CA GLU A 153 -14.99 15.46 -10.72
C GLU A 153 -14.25 16.10 -11.91
N PRO A 154 -14.94 16.46 -13.01
CA PRO A 154 -14.32 17.14 -14.14
C PRO A 154 -13.58 18.41 -13.71
N GLY A 155 -12.31 18.53 -14.10
CA GLY A 155 -11.41 19.63 -13.74
C GLY A 155 -10.76 19.50 -12.36
N ALA A 156 -11.06 18.46 -11.57
CA ALA A 156 -10.44 18.27 -10.27
C ALA A 156 -8.93 18.00 -10.39
N ALA A 157 -8.14 18.66 -9.54
CA ALA A 157 -6.71 18.43 -9.44
C ALA A 157 -6.45 17.14 -8.64
N VAL A 158 -5.80 16.15 -9.25
CA VAL A 158 -5.57 14.84 -8.62
C VAL A 158 -4.09 14.65 -8.31
N GLY A 159 -3.74 14.67 -7.04
CA GLY A 159 -2.39 14.35 -6.57
C GLY A 159 -2.06 12.89 -6.81
N LEU A 160 -1.02 12.61 -7.60
CA LEU A 160 -0.54 11.24 -7.85
C LEU A 160 0.86 11.07 -7.24
N ILE A 161 0.93 10.47 -6.05
CA ILE A 161 2.17 10.25 -5.30
C ILE A 161 2.67 8.82 -5.55
N GLY A 162 3.83 8.69 -6.18
CA GLY A 162 4.40 7.43 -6.68
C GLY A 162 3.97 7.16 -8.12
N VAL A 163 4.43 7.98 -9.06
CA VAL A 163 3.82 8.11 -10.39
C VAL A 163 3.85 6.80 -11.19
N VAL A 164 2.68 6.39 -11.63
CA VAL A 164 2.49 5.30 -12.60
C VAL A 164 1.80 5.90 -13.83
N ASN A 165 2.47 5.88 -14.99
CA ASN A 165 2.00 6.55 -16.21
C ASN A 165 0.55 6.17 -16.59
N PRO A 166 0.13 4.90 -16.53
CA PRO A 166 -1.27 4.52 -16.70
C PRO A 166 -2.28 5.24 -15.79
N LEU A 167 -1.91 5.59 -14.55
CA LEU A 167 -2.80 6.35 -13.65
C LEU A 167 -2.90 7.82 -14.06
N VAL A 168 -1.84 8.41 -14.61
CA VAL A 168 -1.89 9.76 -15.21
C VAL A 168 -2.88 9.78 -16.38
N ALA A 169 -2.84 8.78 -17.26
CA ALA A 169 -3.84 8.64 -18.34
C ALA A 169 -5.25 8.48 -17.76
N ALA A 170 -5.43 7.59 -16.80
CA ALA A 170 -6.74 7.32 -16.19
C ALA A 170 -7.37 8.55 -15.53
N ILE A 171 -6.55 9.41 -14.90
CA ILE A 171 -6.99 10.70 -14.33
C ILE A 171 -7.50 11.61 -15.45
N ARG A 172 -6.72 11.78 -16.52
CA ARG A 172 -7.07 12.62 -17.68
C ARG A 172 -8.33 12.15 -18.39
N GLU A 173 -8.46 10.85 -18.60
CA GLU A 173 -9.64 10.24 -19.24
C GLU A 173 -10.93 10.48 -18.45
N ARG A 174 -10.83 10.66 -17.12
CA ARG A 174 -11.94 11.03 -16.23
C ARG A 174 -12.13 12.54 -16.09
N GLY A 175 -11.39 13.34 -16.86
CA GLY A 175 -11.48 14.79 -16.85
C GLY A 175 -10.69 15.48 -15.73
N GLY A 176 -9.87 14.75 -14.97
CA GLY A 176 -9.04 15.35 -13.92
C GLY A 176 -7.71 15.91 -14.44
N GLU A 177 -7.10 16.77 -13.63
CA GLU A 177 -5.78 17.34 -13.85
C GLU A 177 -4.74 16.63 -12.96
N PRO A 178 -3.85 15.78 -13.51
CA PRO A 178 -2.87 15.07 -12.70
C PRO A 178 -1.81 16.04 -12.14
N LEU A 179 -1.54 15.93 -10.85
CA LEU A 179 -0.43 16.57 -10.14
C LEU A 179 0.60 15.49 -9.75
N PRO A 180 1.53 15.12 -10.64
CA PRO A 180 2.43 13.99 -10.41
C PRO A 180 3.54 14.35 -9.42
N CYS A 181 3.79 13.46 -8.45
CA CYS A 181 4.87 13.57 -7.49
C CYS A 181 5.59 12.23 -7.30
N ASP A 182 6.90 12.24 -7.48
CA ASP A 182 7.75 11.05 -7.40
C ASP A 182 9.20 11.44 -7.07
N PHE A 183 9.92 10.58 -6.35
CA PHE A 183 11.34 10.82 -6.03
C PHE A 183 12.30 10.41 -7.16
N ASN A 184 11.88 9.48 -8.01
CA ASN A 184 12.74 8.87 -9.02
C ASN A 184 12.38 9.32 -10.44
N LEU A 185 11.11 9.65 -10.68
CA LEU A 185 10.62 10.12 -11.98
C LEU A 185 10.67 11.64 -12.10
N LYS A 186 11.27 12.17 -13.18
CA LYS A 186 11.37 13.63 -13.43
C LYS A 186 10.31 14.17 -14.37
N ALA A 187 9.82 13.33 -15.28
CA ALA A 187 8.76 13.67 -16.24
C ALA A 187 7.88 12.47 -16.52
N THR A 188 6.59 12.68 -16.77
CA THR A 188 5.68 11.63 -17.25
C THR A 188 6.04 11.22 -18.68
N GLN A 189 5.44 10.14 -19.20
CA GLN A 189 5.65 9.75 -20.61
C GLN A 189 5.15 10.79 -21.63
N TRP A 190 4.33 11.75 -21.20
CA TRP A 190 3.87 12.87 -22.04
C TRP A 190 4.70 14.15 -21.83
N GLY A 191 5.76 14.09 -21.01
CA GLY A 191 6.64 15.23 -20.74
C GLY A 191 6.15 16.17 -19.64
N ASP A 192 5.11 15.81 -18.88
CA ASP A 192 4.66 16.64 -17.76
C ASP A 192 5.72 16.61 -16.65
N PRO A 193 6.07 17.76 -16.05
CA PRO A 193 7.03 17.80 -14.95
C PRO A 193 6.49 17.05 -13.73
N VAL A 194 7.39 16.33 -13.04
CA VAL A 194 7.08 15.61 -11.80
C VAL A 194 7.84 16.29 -10.66
N THR A 195 7.12 16.71 -9.61
CA THR A 195 7.74 17.32 -8.42
C THR A 195 8.20 16.24 -7.45
N GLU A 196 9.31 16.51 -6.75
CA GLU A 196 9.76 15.67 -5.63
C GLU A 196 9.14 16.13 -4.30
N ASP A 197 8.47 17.29 -4.28
CA ASP A 197 7.84 17.83 -3.08
C ASP A 197 6.34 17.49 -3.03
N MET A 198 6.00 16.51 -2.19
CA MET A 198 4.60 16.15 -1.98
C MET A 198 3.77 17.30 -1.39
N HIS A 199 4.36 18.26 -0.69
CA HIS A 199 3.61 19.38 -0.11
C HIS A 199 3.00 20.26 -1.20
N GLU A 200 3.72 20.52 -2.29
CA GLU A 200 3.18 21.27 -3.45
C GLU A 200 1.93 20.61 -4.03
N VAL A 201 1.91 19.27 -4.06
CA VAL A 201 0.75 18.50 -4.53
C VAL A 201 -0.38 18.50 -3.49
N LEU A 202 -0.05 18.24 -2.23
CA LEU A 202 -1.01 18.13 -1.13
C LEU A 202 -1.73 19.44 -0.81
N GLU A 203 -1.18 20.61 -1.15
CA GLU A 203 -1.90 21.90 -1.02
C GLU A 203 -2.94 22.12 -2.12
N ARG A 204 -2.70 21.57 -3.30
CA ARG A 204 -3.48 21.89 -4.52
C ARG A 204 -4.50 20.82 -4.88
N ALA A 205 -4.25 19.58 -4.50
CA ALA A 205 -5.09 18.45 -4.90
C ALA A 205 -6.50 18.54 -4.31
N ASP A 206 -7.51 18.19 -5.10
CA ASP A 206 -8.89 17.95 -4.68
C ASP A 206 -9.11 16.47 -4.30
N ALA A 207 -8.26 15.57 -4.80
CA ALA A 207 -8.19 14.15 -4.44
C ALA A 207 -6.73 13.66 -4.51
N VAL A 208 -6.37 12.69 -3.67
CA VAL A 208 -5.00 12.13 -3.64
C VAL A 208 -5.03 10.63 -3.90
N VAL A 209 -4.14 10.18 -4.77
CA VAL A 209 -3.86 8.78 -5.07
C VAL A 209 -2.40 8.52 -4.70
N ALA A 210 -2.16 7.62 -3.75
CA ALA A 210 -0.83 7.37 -3.22
C ALA A 210 -0.45 5.88 -3.27
N THR A 211 0.81 5.62 -3.62
CA THR A 211 1.40 4.28 -3.50
C THR A 211 1.57 3.85 -2.05
N GLY A 212 1.42 2.55 -1.77
CA GLY A 212 1.75 1.95 -0.49
C GLY A 212 3.23 2.11 -0.08
N MET A 213 4.13 2.45 -1.02
CA MET A 213 5.55 2.70 -0.71
C MET A 213 5.75 3.88 0.27
N THR A 214 4.77 4.79 0.36
CA THR A 214 4.75 5.90 1.33
C THR A 214 4.80 5.41 2.79
N LEU A 215 4.33 4.18 3.06
CA LEU A 215 4.46 3.54 4.38
C LEU A 215 5.93 3.25 4.70
N GLY A 216 6.67 2.73 3.70
CA GLY A 216 8.06 2.29 3.83
C GLY A 216 9.06 3.44 3.96
N ASN A 217 8.83 4.55 3.28
CA ASN A 217 9.70 5.74 3.35
C ASN A 217 9.29 6.73 4.46
N GLY A 218 8.10 6.57 5.04
CA GLY A 218 7.62 7.38 6.16
C GLY A 218 6.77 8.59 5.82
N SER A 219 6.44 8.83 4.55
CA SER A 219 5.61 9.96 4.16
C SER A 219 4.10 9.73 4.32
N PHE A 220 3.65 8.48 4.55
CA PHE A 220 2.23 8.15 4.62
C PHE A 220 1.46 8.95 5.69
N ASP A 221 2.02 9.10 6.89
CA ASP A 221 1.33 9.80 7.99
C ASP A 221 1.10 11.27 7.65
N THR A 222 2.08 11.93 7.01
CA THR A 222 1.93 13.30 6.51
C THR A 222 0.82 13.38 5.45
N ILE A 223 0.79 12.46 4.48
CA ILE A 223 -0.25 12.43 3.44
C ILE A 223 -1.63 12.25 4.09
N LEU A 224 -1.75 11.29 5.00
CA LEU A 224 -2.97 10.97 5.71
C LEU A 224 -3.49 12.16 6.54
N GLU A 225 -2.63 12.78 7.32
CA GLU A 225 -2.96 13.96 8.13
C GLU A 225 -3.43 15.11 7.25
N ARG A 226 -2.69 15.42 6.18
CA ARG A 226 -3.05 16.51 5.27
C ARG A 226 -4.37 16.26 4.55
N CYS A 227 -4.61 15.03 4.10
CA CYS A 227 -5.88 14.66 3.46
C CYS A 227 -7.05 14.79 4.44
N ARG A 228 -6.90 14.30 5.68
CA ARG A 228 -7.90 14.46 6.74
C ARG A 228 -8.18 15.93 7.05
N ALA A 229 -7.13 16.74 7.23
CA ALA A 229 -7.26 18.15 7.59
C ALA A 229 -7.97 18.98 6.50
N ARG A 230 -7.74 18.66 5.22
CA ARG A 230 -8.40 19.31 4.09
C ARG A 230 -9.74 18.67 3.70
N GLY A 231 -10.08 17.50 4.25
CA GLY A 231 -11.27 16.74 3.86
C GLY A 231 -11.21 16.20 2.43
N VAL A 232 -10.02 15.99 1.87
CA VAL A 232 -9.84 15.47 0.51
C VAL A 232 -9.73 13.93 0.54
N PRO A 233 -10.33 13.20 -0.43
CA PRO A 233 -10.26 11.76 -0.47
C PRO A 233 -8.83 11.27 -0.73
N LEU A 234 -8.43 10.22 0.00
CA LEU A 234 -7.16 9.53 -0.17
C LEU A 234 -7.41 8.09 -0.62
N VAL A 235 -7.02 7.80 -1.86
CA VAL A 235 -6.99 6.46 -2.44
C VAL A 235 -5.59 5.90 -2.34
N VAL A 236 -5.45 4.68 -1.82
CA VAL A 236 -4.14 3.99 -1.73
C VAL A 236 -4.13 2.78 -2.66
N TYR A 237 -3.05 2.57 -3.41
CA TYR A 237 -2.79 1.29 -4.08
C TYR A 237 -1.54 0.67 -3.49
N ALA A 238 -1.69 -0.55 -2.97
CA ALA A 238 -0.72 -1.12 -2.06
C ALA A 238 -0.47 -2.59 -2.37
N GLN A 239 0.71 -2.84 -2.95
CA GLN A 239 1.45 -4.08 -2.70
C GLN A 239 2.22 -3.97 -1.37
N SER A 240 2.82 -2.81 -1.11
CA SER A 240 3.46 -2.50 0.17
C SER A 240 2.42 -2.17 1.24
N GLY A 241 2.39 -2.92 2.33
CA GLY A 241 1.55 -2.60 3.49
C GLY A 241 0.06 -2.62 3.20
N SER A 242 -0.44 -3.53 2.36
CA SER A 242 -1.85 -3.57 1.95
C SER A 242 -2.84 -3.72 3.13
N ALA A 243 -2.51 -4.50 4.14
CA ALA A 243 -3.28 -4.66 5.37
C ALA A 243 -3.06 -3.50 6.35
N VAL A 244 -1.90 -2.84 6.30
CA VAL A 244 -1.61 -1.60 7.03
C VAL A 244 -2.47 -0.46 6.52
N ALA A 245 -2.45 -0.20 5.20
CA ALA A 245 -3.29 0.82 4.57
C ALA A 245 -4.78 0.61 4.86
N ARG A 246 -5.24 -0.66 4.85
CA ARG A 246 -6.62 -1.01 5.21
C ARG A 246 -6.99 -0.61 6.64
N ALA A 247 -6.05 -0.60 7.59
CA ALA A 247 -6.34 -0.17 8.95
C ALA A 247 -6.79 1.30 9.04
N PHE A 248 -6.44 2.12 8.04
CA PHE A 248 -6.83 3.52 7.92
C PHE A 248 -8.07 3.75 7.04
N LEU A 249 -8.67 2.69 6.50
CA LEU A 249 -9.91 2.78 5.72
C LEU A 249 -11.04 3.31 6.61
N GLY A 250 -11.74 4.37 6.17
CA GLY A 250 -12.78 5.03 6.95
C GLY A 250 -12.26 5.96 8.05
N SER A 251 -10.94 6.00 8.26
CA SER A 251 -10.27 6.95 9.14
C SER A 251 -9.21 7.73 8.36
N GLY A 252 -9.53 8.19 7.16
CA GLY A 252 -8.64 9.04 6.34
C GLY A 252 -8.32 8.43 4.98
N VAL A 253 -8.16 7.11 4.87
CA VAL A 253 -8.18 6.42 3.57
C VAL A 253 -9.63 6.20 3.17
N THR A 254 -10.01 6.64 1.97
CA THR A 254 -11.38 6.51 1.44
C THR A 254 -11.54 5.30 0.53
N ALA A 255 -10.48 4.92 -0.19
CA ALA A 255 -10.46 3.70 -0.99
C ALA A 255 -9.07 3.05 -1.01
N LEU A 256 -9.03 1.74 -1.23
CA LEU A 256 -7.79 0.97 -1.25
C LEU A 256 -7.84 -0.11 -2.33
N SER A 257 -6.81 -0.16 -3.17
CA SER A 257 -6.47 -1.34 -3.98
C SER A 257 -5.40 -2.13 -3.22
N ALA A 258 -5.81 -3.19 -2.53
CA ALA A 258 -4.94 -4.05 -1.73
C ALA A 258 -4.51 -5.28 -2.53
N GLU A 259 -3.22 -5.41 -2.77
CA GLU A 259 -2.64 -6.55 -3.48
C GLU A 259 -1.74 -7.34 -2.52
N PRO A 260 -2.29 -8.33 -1.78
CA PRO A 260 -1.49 -9.15 -0.88
C PRO A 260 -0.55 -10.08 -1.67
N PHE A 261 0.53 -10.51 -1.03
CA PHE A 261 1.45 -11.47 -1.64
C PHE A 261 0.77 -12.84 -1.89
N PRO A 262 1.01 -13.52 -3.03
CA PRO A 262 1.96 -13.16 -4.09
C PRO A 262 1.48 -11.99 -4.96
N PHE A 263 2.35 -10.98 -5.10
CA PHE A 263 2.08 -9.85 -5.99
C PHE A 263 2.01 -10.33 -7.44
N SER A 264 1.16 -9.66 -8.23
CA SER A 264 0.93 -9.96 -9.63
C SER A 264 2.21 -9.96 -10.46
N GLN A 265 3.18 -9.09 -10.13
CA GLN A 265 4.48 -9.04 -10.80
C GLN A 265 5.37 -10.28 -10.56
N PHE A 266 5.07 -11.08 -9.53
CA PHE A 266 5.82 -12.31 -9.20
C PHE A 266 5.13 -13.59 -9.66
N SER A 267 3.99 -13.49 -10.36
CA SER A 267 3.24 -14.64 -10.84
C SER A 267 2.99 -14.52 -12.34
N ALA A 268 3.13 -15.64 -13.05
CA ALA A 268 2.67 -15.78 -14.43
C ALA A 268 1.20 -16.29 -14.51
N GLY A 269 0.68 -16.83 -13.41
CA GLY A 269 -0.71 -17.32 -13.29
C GLY A 269 -1.64 -16.27 -12.64
N GLU A 270 -2.93 -16.56 -12.59
CA GLU A 270 -3.92 -15.66 -11.99
C GLU A 270 -3.59 -15.28 -10.55
N THR A 271 -3.85 -14.03 -10.20
CA THR A 271 -3.71 -13.49 -8.84
C THR A 271 -4.91 -12.63 -8.50
N VAL A 272 -5.19 -12.40 -7.23
CA VAL A 272 -6.35 -11.60 -6.80
C VAL A 272 -5.86 -10.39 -6.03
N LEU A 273 -6.35 -9.21 -6.41
CA LEU A 273 -6.31 -8.02 -5.56
C LEU A 273 -7.70 -7.72 -5.01
N TYR A 274 -7.77 -6.87 -3.99
CA TYR A 274 -9.00 -6.56 -3.28
C TYR A 274 -9.22 -5.06 -3.24
N ARG A 275 -10.37 -4.62 -3.71
CA ARG A 275 -10.74 -3.20 -3.71
C ARG A 275 -11.67 -2.93 -2.54
N TYR A 276 -11.36 -1.87 -1.82
CA TYR A 276 -12.13 -1.38 -0.70
C TYR A 276 -12.58 0.04 -1.00
N ARG A 277 -13.77 0.38 -0.51
CA ARG A 277 -14.27 1.74 -0.40
C ARG A 277 -14.89 1.91 0.97
N THR A 278 -14.81 3.11 1.52
CA THR A 278 -15.73 3.49 2.59
C THR A 278 -17.15 3.40 2.05
N ALA A 279 -18.10 2.90 2.85
CA ALA A 279 -19.50 3.04 2.49
C ALA A 279 -19.78 4.54 2.29
N ASP A 280 -20.40 4.90 1.17
CA ASP A 280 -20.74 6.28 0.87
C ASP A 280 -21.47 6.87 2.09
N ARG A 281 -20.99 8.02 2.57
CA ARG A 281 -21.78 8.81 3.50
C ARG A 281 -22.99 9.30 2.73
N ALA A 282 -24.08 8.55 2.80
CA ALA A 282 -25.41 9.02 2.44
C ALA A 282 -25.77 10.27 3.25
#